data_AF-A0A3D4VYH3-F1
#
_entry.id   AF-A0A3D4VYH3-F1
#
_cell.length_a   1.000
_cell.length_b   1.000
_cell.length_c   1.000
_cell.angle_alpha   90.00
_cell.angle_beta   90.00
_cell.angle_gamma   90.00
#
_symmetry.space_group_name_H-M   'P 1'
#
loop_
_entity.id
_entity.type
_entity.pdbx_description
1 polymer ?
#
loop_
_entity_poly.entity_id
_entity_poly.type
_entity_poly.pdbx_seq_one_letter_code
_entity_poly.pdbx_strand_id
1 'polypeptide(L)'
;FLTGRYTAIPAFVGIMALVFYLTFGVIGLALQNLLEVGIDALTAAMDSTLTAWNVNAAVHSLVIDGIFTGVGSVLSFLPIIVTL
;
A
#
# COMPACT_ATOMS: atom_id res chain seq x y z
N PHE A 1 -39.93 -1.60 -0.31
CA PHE A 1 -38.87 -0.76 -0.90
C PHE A 1 -37.49 -1.45 -0.96
N LEU A 2 -37.22 -2.45 -0.13
CA LEU A 2 -35.95 -3.23 -0.17
C LEU A 2 -36.11 -4.65 -0.79
N THR A 3 -37.33 -5.05 -1.16
CA THR A 3 -37.67 -6.36 -1.78
C THR A 3 -38.53 -6.20 -3.05
N GLY A 4 -38.37 -5.08 -3.77
CA GLY A 4 -39.02 -4.88 -5.06
C GLY A 4 -38.18 -5.47 -6.20
N ARG A 5 -38.81 -6.20 -7.12
CA ARG A 5 -38.16 -6.91 -8.24
C ARG A 5 -37.21 -6.07 -9.12
N TYR A 6 -37.31 -4.73 -9.07
CA TYR A 6 -36.46 -3.79 -9.80
C TYR A 6 -35.54 -2.91 -8.93
N THR A 7 -35.82 -2.73 -7.64
CA THR A 7 -35.00 -1.90 -6.73
C THR A 7 -33.96 -2.70 -5.94
N ALA A 8 -34.08 -4.03 -5.91
CA ALA A 8 -33.15 -4.90 -5.20
C ALA A 8 -31.74 -4.92 -5.83
N ILE A 9 -31.64 -4.97 -7.17
CA ILE A 9 -30.36 -5.02 -7.89
C ILE A 9 -29.57 -3.69 -7.75
N PRO A 10 -30.17 -2.49 -7.95
CA PRO A 10 -29.48 -1.22 -7.74
C PRO A 10 -29.01 -1.03 -6.30
N ALA A 11 -29.84 -1.38 -5.32
CA ALA A 11 -29.49 -1.27 -3.90
C ALA A 11 -28.34 -2.23 -3.52
N PHE A 12 -28.36 -3.45 -4.05
CA PHE A 12 -27.27 -4.42 -3.86
C PHE A 12 -25.95 -3.90 -4.43
N VAL A 13 -25.96 -3.39 -5.67
CA VAL A 13 -24.74 -2.81 -6.28
C VAL A 13 -24.27 -1.58 -5.51
N GLY A 14 -25.19 -0.72 -5.04
CA GLY A 14 -24.83 0.45 -4.23
C GLY A 14 -24.15 0.07 -2.91
N ILE A 15 -24.67 -0.95 -2.21
CA ILE A 15 -24.06 -1.44 -0.97
C ILE A 15 -22.72 -2.12 -1.25
N MET A 16 -22.62 -2.96 -2.29
CA MET A 16 -21.36 -3.61 -2.67
C MET A 16 -20.30 -2.59 -3.08
N ALA A 17 -20.67 -1.57 -3.85
CA ALA A 17 -19.77 -0.48 -4.22
C ALA A 17 -19.31 0.32 -3.00
N LEU A 18 -20.20 0.58 -2.05
CA LEU A 18 -19.87 1.29 -0.81
C LEU A 18 -18.94 0.48 0.09
N VAL A 19 -19.20 -0.82 0.25
CA VAL A 19 -18.31 -1.73 0.98
C VAL A 19 -16.94 -1.76 0.32
N PHE A 20 -16.86 -2.00 -1.00
CA PHE A 20 -15.58 -2.00 -1.71
C PHE A 20 -14.85 -0.65 -1.65
N TYR A 21 -15.58 0.47 -1.69
CA TYR A 21 -14.99 1.79 -1.56
C TYR A 21 -14.38 2.02 -0.15
N LEU A 22 -15.09 1.62 0.90
CA LEU A 22 -14.58 1.72 2.27
C LEU A 22 -13.37 0.79 2.49
N THR A 23 -13.44 -0.44 2.00
CA THR A 23 -12.39 -1.44 2.22
C THR A 23 -11.14 -1.15 1.37
N PHE A 24 -11.28 -0.89 0.07
CA PHE A 24 -10.13 -0.64 -0.81
C PHE A 24 -9.73 0.83 -0.90
N GLY A 25 -10.71 1.72 -1.00
CA GLY A 25 -10.47 3.15 -1.26
C GLY A 25 -10.00 3.92 -0.02
N VAL A 26 -10.54 3.62 1.16
CA VAL A 26 -10.16 4.32 2.39
C VAL A 26 -9.11 3.53 3.17
N ILE A 27 -9.41 2.27 3.49
CA ILE A 27 -8.54 1.47 4.38
C ILE A 27 -7.31 0.95 3.63
N GLY A 28 -7.49 0.36 2.44
CA GLY A 28 -6.38 -0.13 1.62
C GLY A 28 -5.39 0.97 1.25
N LEU A 29 -5.88 2.12 0.79
CA LEU A 29 -5.08 3.27 0.38
C LEU A 29 -4.39 3.97 1.57
N ALA A 30 -5.05 4.08 2.72
CA ALA A 30 -4.43 4.64 3.93
C ALA A 30 -3.29 3.75 4.47
N LEU A 31 -3.49 2.42 4.49
CA LEU A 31 -2.44 1.48 4.87
C LEU A 31 -1.28 1.47 3.89
N GLN A 32 -1.57 1.58 2.59
CA GLN A 32 -0.55 1.68 1.54
C GLN A 32 0.34 2.91 1.75
N ASN A 33 -0.25 4.10 1.91
CA ASN A 33 0.50 5.33 2.15
C ASN A 33 1.30 5.28 3.46
N LEU A 34 0.75 4.69 4.53
CA LEU A 34 1.47 4.58 5.79
C LEU A 34 2.70 3.68 5.68
N LEU A 35 2.58 2.57 4.94
CA LEU A 35 3.71 1.70 4.66
C LEU A 35 4.76 2.38 3.78
N GLU A 36 4.34 3.12 2.75
CA GLU A 36 5.23 3.84 1.84
C GLU A 36 6.07 4.87 2.62
N VAL A 37 5.42 5.69 3.46
CA VAL A 37 6.11 6.65 4.33
C VAL A 37 7.05 5.97 5.32
N GLY A 38 6.66 4.81 5.87
CA GLY A 38 7.51 4.02 6.77
C GLY A 38 8.76 3.47 6.07
N ILE A 39 8.61 3.05 4.81
CA ILE A 39 9.71 2.55 3.98
C ILE A 39 10.63 3.69 3.57
N ASP A 40 10.10 4.85 3.20
CA ASP A 40 10.89 6.04 2.89
C ASP A 40 11.70 6.52 4.09
N ALA A 41 11.11 6.53 5.29
CA ALA A 41 11.81 6.91 6.52
C ALA A 41 12.94 5.92 6.86
N LEU A 42 12.70 4.62 6.69
CA LEU A 42 13.71 3.60 6.91
C LEU A 42 14.83 3.67 5.86
N THR A 43 14.49 3.99 4.61
CA THR A 43 15.42 4.24 3.51
C THR A 43 16.33 5.43 3.83
N ALA A 44 15.76 6.56 4.26
CA ALA A 44 16.53 7.75 4.63
C ALA A 44 17.43 7.51 5.85
N ALA A 45 16.96 6.74 6.84
CA ALA A 45 17.77 6.35 7.98
C ALA A 45 18.96 5.46 7.55
N MET A 46 18.71 4.46 6.70
CA MET A 46 19.74 3.58 6.14
C MET A 46 20.75 4.37 5.30
N ASP A 47 20.30 5.31 4.47
CA ASP A 47 21.17 6.18 3.66
C ASP A 47 22.15 6.95 4.56
N SER A 48 21.65 7.59 5.62
CA SER A 48 22.50 8.35 6.57
C SER A 48 23.54 7.47 7.28
N THR A 49 23.19 6.21 7.58
CA THR A 49 24.12 5.28 8.24
C THR A 49 25.18 4.73 7.27
N LEU A 50 24.80 4.49 6.02
CA LEU A 50 25.68 3.99 4.97
C LEU A 50 26.65 5.07 4.47
N THR A 51 26.20 6.31 4.36
CA THR A 51 27.08 7.47 4.10
C THR A 51 28.05 7.73 5.26
N ALA A 52 27.60 7.59 6.51
CA ALA A 52 28.48 7.69 7.68
C ALA A 52 29.55 6.58 7.74
N TRP A 53 29.27 5.41 7.17
CA TRP A 53 30.20 4.27 7.10
C TRP A 53 31.06 4.23 5.82
N ASN A 54 30.99 5.26 4.97
CA ASN A 54 31.76 5.38 3.72
C ASN A 54 31.59 4.15 2.79
N VAL A 55 30.41 3.55 2.77
CA VAL A 55 30.14 2.35 1.98
C VAL A 55 30.02 2.70 0.50
N ASN A 56 30.65 1.91 -0.38
CA ASN A 56 30.66 2.09 -1.83
C ASN A 56 29.25 2.27 -2.43
N ALA A 57 29.09 3.22 -3.35
CA ALA A 57 27.79 3.61 -3.94
C ALA A 57 26.98 2.45 -4.56
N ALA A 58 27.67 1.40 -5.02
CA ALA A 58 27.03 0.20 -5.55
C ALA A 58 26.25 -0.61 -4.50
N VAL A 59 26.75 -0.69 -3.26
CA VAL A 59 26.06 -1.40 -2.16
C VAL A 59 24.89 -0.57 -1.65
N HIS A 60 25.04 0.76 -1.66
CA HIS A 60 23.98 1.69 -1.31
C HIS A 60 22.76 1.56 -2.24
N SER A 61 23.00 1.64 -3.55
CA SER A 61 21.95 1.44 -4.56
C SER A 61 21.34 0.03 -4.50
N LEU A 62 22.13 -1.02 -4.24
CA LEU A 62 21.59 -2.39 -4.16
C LEU A 62 20.58 -2.56 -3.01
N VAL A 63 20.83 -1.92 -1.87
CA VAL A 63 19.96 -2.03 -0.69
C VAL A 63 18.74 -1.14 -0.83
N ILE A 64 18.93 0.12 -1.21
CA ILE A 64 17.84 1.09 -1.36
C ILE A 64 16.98 0.76 -2.58
N ASP A 65 17.57 0.76 -3.78
CA ASP A 65 16.82 0.56 -5.03
C ASP A 65 16.42 -0.91 -5.23
N GLY A 66 17.20 -1.85 -4.69
CA GLY A 66 16.94 -3.28 -4.87
C GLY A 66 15.97 -3.85 -3.82
N ILE A 67 16.30 -3.71 -2.53
CA ILE A 67 15.54 -4.37 -1.46
C ILE A 67 14.37 -3.50 -1.00
N PHE A 68 14.58 -2.22 -0.71
CA PHE A 68 13.52 -1.36 -0.19
C PHE A 68 12.46 -1.04 -1.25
N THR A 69 12.86 -0.67 -2.46
CA THR A 69 11.90 -0.46 -3.55
C THR A 69 11.20 -1.77 -3.95
N GLY A 70 11.96 -2.87 -4.03
CA GLY A 70 11.42 -4.18 -4.41
C GLY A 70 10.41 -4.75 -3.40
N VAL A 71 10.80 -4.84 -2.13
CA VAL A 71 9.94 -5.37 -1.05
C VAL A 71 8.82 -4.38 -0.70
N GLY A 72 9.09 -3.08 -0.80
CA GLY A 72 8.10 -2.04 -0.57
C GLY A 72 6.95 -2.07 -1.56
N SER A 73 7.23 -2.37 -2.83
CA SER A 73 6.17 -2.57 -3.82
C SER A 73 5.20 -3.67 -3.38
N VAL A 74 5.72 -4.86 -3.04
CA VAL A 74 4.92 -6.03 -2.64
C VAL A 74 4.15 -5.78 -1.35
N LEU A 75 4.78 -5.14 -0.37
CA LEU A 75 4.14 -4.80 0.90
C LEU A 75 3.05 -3.74 0.73
N SER A 76 3.22 -2.76 -0.18
CA SER A 76 2.17 -1.77 -0.50
C SER A 76 0.96 -2.41 -1.18
N PHE A 77 1.16 -3.52 -1.90
CA PHE A 77 0.07 -4.28 -2.55
C PHE A 77 -0.66 -5.22 -1.58
N LEU A 78 -0.08 -5.57 -0.44
CA LEU A 78 -0.65 -6.53 0.51
C LEU A 78 -2.03 -6.11 1.09
N PRO A 79 -2.25 -4.84 1.49
CA PRO A 79 -3.56 -4.40 1.98
C PRO A 79 -4.67 -4.57 0.94
N ILE A 80 -4.35 -4.36 -0.34
CA ILE A 80 -5.29 -4.49 -1.45
C ILE A 80 -5.64 -5.97 -1.69
N ILE A 81 -4.65 -6.88 -1.61
CA ILE A 81 -4.87 -8.32 -1.84
C ILE A 81 -5.69 -8.95 -0.69
N VAL A 82 -5.44 -8.56 0.56
CA VAL A 82 -6.11 -9.16 1.75
C VAL A 82 -7.59 -8.76 1.85
N THR A 83 -7.96 -7.63 1.25
CA THR A 83 -9.31 -7.07 1.36
C THR A 83 -10.26 -7.52 0.23
N LEU A 84 -9.75 -8.30 -0.73
CA LEU A 84 -10.43 -8.82 -1.91
C LEU A 84 -10.81 -10.28 -1.73
#